data_AF-A0A1Z5J957-F1
#
_entry.id   AF-A0A1Z5J957-F1
#
_cell.length_a   1.000
_cell.length_b   1.000
_cell.length_c   1.000
_cell.angle_alpha   90.00
_cell.angle_beta   90.00
_cell.angle_gamma   90.00
#
_symmetry.space_group_name_H-M   'P 1'
#
loop_
_entity.id
_entity.type
_entity.pdbx_description
1 polymer ?
#
loop_
_entity_poly.entity_id
_entity_poly.type
_entity_poly.pdbx_seq_one_letter_code
_entity_poly.pdbx_strand_id
1 'polypeptide(L)'
;MKLHFLLFTAWLIHGNQSFITPCWTRPSPRSSSSLTSSKGEPDDPDLQWNLYKQYHARGSWKGIWTTYDYMGDVLDEVVASVDLDLLSDENKVQQTHQIVVGATRSDCATCFDRMETQTIPVAQYTRDNLMVRHRLAAHSQIVGPTLTRSGLLATELILSYEDARVRVLFQHAPVWERDIEPGSCPPQGLKLARCLISREALRNVPPTAETETETDNIRFYRPVPPYAWHKQWQGTSWTWGPQNGNRGWTIDELPEGDDWHGSAPVDRWNLRLPGGVFVQCPRILTDAEVGLCRLAWLAKDETLLRVEAGVTVLQPIVQDEQIVGFEPPALTSLRCDILQKVGDLEGEPMFLRENAANSDGVIAPTPESAAEESSDALKAIRDAMSL
;
A
#
# COMPACT_ATOMS: atom_id res chain seq x y z
N MET A 1 10.82 -24.97 -8.44
CA MET A 1 11.71 -24.08 -7.64
C MET A 1 11.13 -22.69 -7.35
N LYS A 2 10.30 -22.08 -8.22
CA LYS A 2 9.73 -20.73 -8.00
C LYS A 2 8.69 -20.63 -6.86
N LEU A 3 7.87 -21.66 -6.66
CA LEU A 3 6.80 -21.68 -5.63
C LEU A 3 7.31 -21.70 -4.17
N HIS A 4 8.53 -22.21 -3.94
CA HIS A 4 9.09 -22.34 -2.60
C HIS A 4 9.39 -20.99 -1.93
N PHE A 5 9.61 -19.92 -2.72
CA PHE A 5 10.02 -18.61 -2.19
C PHE A 5 8.85 -17.75 -1.72
N LEU A 6 7.70 -17.81 -2.41
CA LEU A 6 6.47 -17.09 -2.04
C LEU A 6 5.73 -17.73 -0.86
N LEU A 7 5.66 -19.07 -0.85
CA LEU A 7 5.17 -19.83 0.30
C LEU A 7 6.03 -19.53 1.53
N PHE A 8 7.34 -19.37 1.39
CA PHE A 8 8.19 -18.96 2.50
C PHE A 8 7.88 -17.53 2.98
N THR A 9 7.64 -16.54 2.12
CA THR A 9 7.28 -15.18 2.59
C THR A 9 5.90 -15.09 3.22
N ALA A 10 4.90 -15.84 2.76
CA ALA A 10 3.58 -15.88 3.41
C ALA A 10 3.62 -16.69 4.74
N TRP A 11 4.40 -17.78 4.78
CA TRP A 11 4.52 -18.66 5.95
C TRP A 11 5.48 -18.12 7.03
N LEU A 12 6.54 -17.38 6.67
CA LEU A 12 7.51 -16.82 7.60
C LEU A 12 6.95 -15.66 8.44
N ILE A 13 5.89 -14.99 8.00
CA ILE A 13 5.28 -13.90 8.76
C ILE A 13 4.36 -14.46 9.87
N HIS A 14 3.82 -15.69 9.76
CA HIS A 14 2.69 -16.13 10.58
C HIS A 14 2.79 -17.54 11.18
N GLY A 15 3.94 -17.89 11.74
CA GLY A 15 4.05 -19.14 12.51
C GLY A 15 3.66 -18.98 13.98
N ASN A 16 2.57 -19.66 14.36
CA ASN A 16 2.14 -20.07 15.70
C ASN A 16 3.23 -20.01 16.79
N GLN A 17 2.93 -19.35 17.91
CA GLN A 17 3.57 -19.64 19.19
C GLN A 17 2.53 -19.98 20.25
N SER A 18 2.59 -21.23 20.68
CA SER A 18 2.15 -21.67 21.99
C SER A 18 3.35 -21.52 22.95
N PHE A 19 3.09 -20.93 24.12
CA PHE A 19 3.87 -20.96 25.38
C PHE A 19 5.28 -20.32 25.42
N ILE A 20 5.45 -19.29 26.27
CA ILE A 20 6.01 -19.30 27.65
C ILE A 20 6.24 -17.81 28.00
N THR A 21 5.51 -17.30 28.99
CA THR A 21 5.70 -15.96 29.57
C THR A 21 6.92 -15.95 30.49
N PRO A 22 7.91 -15.04 30.31
CA PRO A 22 8.72 -14.57 31.41
C PRO A 22 8.06 -13.31 32.01
N CYS A 23 7.82 -13.41 33.30
CA CYS A 23 7.37 -12.35 34.19
C CYS A 23 8.34 -11.15 34.15
N TRP A 24 7.86 -9.95 33.84
CA TRP A 24 8.61 -8.71 34.06
C TRP A 24 7.86 -7.82 35.05
N THR A 25 8.53 -7.58 36.17
CA THR A 25 8.16 -6.69 37.27
C THR A 25 8.10 -5.23 36.84
N ARG A 26 7.01 -4.54 37.21
CA ARG A 26 6.81 -3.08 37.01
C ARG A 26 7.87 -2.25 37.76
N PRO A 27 8.41 -1.17 37.16
CA PRO A 27 8.98 -0.07 37.92
C PRO A 27 7.88 0.93 38.33
N SER A 28 7.98 1.43 39.56
CA SER A 28 7.12 2.48 40.14
C SER A 28 7.63 3.88 39.76
N PRO A 29 6.78 4.91 39.59
CA PRO A 29 7.22 6.22 39.12
C PRO A 29 7.73 7.10 40.28
N ARG A 30 8.83 7.83 40.07
CA ARG A 30 9.19 8.99 40.88
C ARG A 30 8.91 10.29 40.12
N SER A 31 8.29 11.20 40.85
CA SER A 31 7.77 12.51 40.45
C SER A 31 8.86 13.59 40.34
N SER A 32 8.71 14.48 39.37
CA SER A 32 8.79 15.93 39.59
C SER A 32 8.00 16.66 38.50
N SER A 33 7.38 17.75 38.91
CA SER A 33 6.26 18.46 38.30
C SER A 33 6.65 19.48 37.24
N SER A 34 5.85 19.62 36.18
CA SER A 34 5.21 20.89 35.75
C SER A 34 4.65 20.79 34.32
N LEU A 35 3.44 21.33 34.15
CA LEU A 35 2.61 21.48 32.95
C LEU A 35 1.82 20.24 32.51
N THR A 36 0.50 20.36 32.67
CA THR A 36 -0.55 19.41 32.34
C THR A 36 -0.56 19.06 30.86
N SER A 37 0.25 18.07 30.48
CA SER A 37 -0.01 17.18 29.37
C SER A 37 -1.20 16.31 29.76
N SER A 38 -2.30 16.37 29.00
CA SER A 38 -3.27 15.29 29.03
C SER A 38 -2.49 13.99 28.83
N LYS A 39 -2.64 13.05 29.77
CA LYS A 39 -2.20 11.67 29.56
C LYS A 39 -2.93 11.22 28.29
N GLY A 40 -2.18 10.79 27.27
CA GLY A 40 -2.77 10.25 26.03
C GLY A 40 -3.87 9.26 26.39
N GLU A 41 -5.05 9.42 25.78
CA GLU A 41 -6.13 8.46 25.96
C GLU A 41 -5.61 7.06 25.62
N PRO A 42 -5.90 6.04 26.45
CA PRO A 42 -5.50 4.68 26.14
C PRO A 42 -6.06 4.29 24.78
N ASP A 43 -5.27 3.53 24.02
CA ASP A 43 -5.71 2.99 22.74
C ASP A 43 -7.04 2.26 22.90
N ASP A 44 -8.05 2.64 22.09
CA ASP A 44 -9.39 2.08 22.12
C ASP A 44 -9.48 0.84 21.21
N PRO A 45 -9.52 -0.40 21.77
CA PRO A 45 -9.59 -1.62 20.97
C PRO A 45 -10.93 -1.77 20.26
N ASP A 46 -12.02 -1.17 20.78
CA ASP A 46 -13.33 -1.20 20.12
C ASP A 46 -13.29 -0.39 18.83
N LEU A 47 -12.68 0.82 18.87
CA LEU A 47 -12.47 1.64 17.68
C LEU A 47 -11.66 0.87 16.63
N GLN A 48 -10.53 0.28 17.00
CA GLN A 48 -9.67 -0.46 16.07
C GLN A 48 -10.40 -1.68 15.46
N TRP A 49 -11.14 -2.43 16.28
CA TRP A 49 -11.93 -3.57 15.82
C TRP A 49 -13.05 -3.17 14.85
N ASN A 50 -13.74 -2.06 15.15
CA ASN A 50 -14.81 -1.54 14.30
C ASN A 50 -14.29 -1.06 12.95
N LEU A 51 -13.17 -0.31 12.93
CA LEU A 51 -12.51 0.09 11.68
C LEU A 51 -12.09 -1.13 10.85
N TYR A 52 -11.57 -2.16 11.51
CA TYR A 52 -11.12 -3.38 10.83
C TYR A 52 -12.28 -4.11 10.15
N LYS A 53 -13.39 -4.31 10.86
CA LYS A 53 -14.61 -4.90 10.28
C LYS A 53 -15.21 -4.05 9.18
N GLN A 54 -15.24 -2.73 9.37
CA GLN A 54 -15.88 -1.80 8.44
C GLN A 54 -15.15 -1.72 7.11
N TYR A 55 -13.82 -1.67 7.11
CA TYR A 55 -13.04 -1.36 5.90
C TYR A 55 -12.24 -2.54 5.35
N HIS A 56 -11.86 -3.52 6.18
CA HIS A 56 -10.92 -4.57 5.77
C HIS A 56 -11.53 -5.97 5.84
N ALA A 57 -12.17 -6.38 6.93
CA ALA A 57 -12.76 -7.71 7.11
C ALA A 57 -14.17 -7.81 6.51
N ARG A 58 -14.24 -7.70 5.18
CA ARG A 58 -15.49 -7.64 4.39
C ARG A 58 -15.74 -8.86 3.48
N GLY A 59 -14.88 -9.88 3.55
CA GLY A 59 -14.98 -11.10 2.76
C GLY A 59 -13.70 -11.44 2.00
N SER A 60 -13.85 -11.98 0.79
CA SER A 60 -12.75 -12.46 -0.07
C SER A 60 -12.25 -11.35 -0.99
N TRP A 61 -11.05 -10.87 -0.72
CA TRP A 61 -10.35 -9.88 -1.52
C TRP A 61 -9.49 -10.56 -2.56
N LYS A 62 -9.89 -10.52 -3.83
CA LYS A 62 -9.20 -11.20 -4.93
C LYS A 62 -8.35 -10.21 -5.72
N GLY A 63 -7.12 -10.57 -6.03
CA GLY A 63 -6.16 -9.65 -6.64
C GLY A 63 -5.00 -10.31 -7.34
N ILE A 64 -4.16 -9.45 -7.91
CA ILE A 64 -2.84 -9.80 -8.43
C ILE A 64 -1.79 -9.18 -7.52
N TRP A 65 -0.89 -10.01 -7.02
CA TRP A 65 0.24 -9.63 -6.19
C TRP A 65 1.46 -9.53 -7.08
N THR A 66 1.91 -8.32 -7.36
CA THR A 66 3.10 -8.05 -8.17
C THR A 66 4.27 -7.73 -7.25
N THR A 67 5.37 -8.47 -7.38
CA THR A 67 6.60 -8.22 -6.62
C THR A 67 7.57 -7.42 -7.48
N TYR A 68 8.08 -6.34 -6.92
CA TYR A 68 9.08 -5.46 -7.51
C TYR A 68 10.40 -5.58 -6.77
N ASP A 69 11.50 -5.47 -7.49
CA ASP A 69 12.83 -5.35 -6.89
C ASP A 69 13.12 -3.90 -6.43
N TYR A 70 14.35 -3.66 -5.97
CA TYR A 70 14.78 -2.34 -5.52
C TYR A 70 14.97 -1.31 -6.66
N MET A 71 15.02 -1.75 -7.92
CA MET A 71 15.06 -0.89 -9.10
C MET A 71 13.66 -0.49 -9.57
N GLY A 72 12.64 -1.26 -9.17
CA GLY A 72 11.25 -1.09 -9.61
C GLY A 72 10.87 -2.05 -10.75
N ASP A 73 11.70 -3.05 -11.05
CA ASP A 73 11.42 -4.06 -12.07
C ASP A 73 10.54 -5.17 -11.50
N VAL A 74 9.62 -5.69 -12.31
CA VAL A 74 8.73 -6.78 -11.93
C VAL A 74 9.52 -8.10 -11.85
N LEU A 75 9.51 -8.72 -10.67
CA LEU A 75 10.13 -10.02 -10.42
C LEU A 75 9.15 -11.18 -10.59
N ASP A 76 7.91 -11.00 -10.14
CA ASP A 76 6.90 -12.06 -10.11
C ASP A 76 5.48 -11.49 -10.00
N GLU A 77 4.51 -12.27 -10.50
CA GLU A 77 3.08 -11.96 -10.42
C GLU A 77 2.28 -13.19 -10.01
N VAL A 78 1.41 -13.02 -9.03
CA VAL A 78 0.63 -14.13 -8.47
C VAL A 78 -0.82 -13.72 -8.31
N VAL A 79 -1.72 -14.56 -8.83
CA VAL A 79 -3.15 -14.43 -8.55
C VAL A 79 -3.43 -15.04 -7.19
N ALA A 80 -4.00 -14.24 -6.29
CA ALA A 80 -4.30 -14.68 -4.93
C ALA A 80 -5.56 -14.01 -4.38
N SER A 81 -6.13 -14.60 -3.34
CA SER A 81 -7.15 -13.97 -2.50
C SER A 81 -6.74 -13.92 -1.04
N VAL A 82 -7.22 -12.90 -0.34
CA VAL A 82 -7.24 -12.83 1.11
C VAL A 82 -8.68 -12.96 1.57
N ASP A 83 -8.99 -14.09 2.18
CA ASP A 83 -10.32 -14.40 2.68
C ASP A 83 -10.37 -14.06 4.16
N LEU A 84 -11.30 -13.17 4.52
CA LEU A 84 -11.54 -12.71 5.88
C LEU A 84 -12.94 -13.13 6.31
N ASP A 85 -13.03 -14.34 6.85
CA ASP A 85 -14.30 -14.96 7.22
C ASP A 85 -14.69 -14.57 8.66
N LEU A 86 -15.88 -13.98 8.81
CA LEU A 86 -16.50 -13.78 10.10
C LEU A 86 -16.99 -15.13 10.61
N LEU A 87 -16.37 -15.62 11.68
CA LEU A 87 -16.83 -16.86 12.32
C LEU A 87 -18.13 -16.58 13.09
N SER A 88 -18.94 -17.63 13.29
CA SER A 88 -20.31 -17.59 13.83
C SER A 88 -20.52 -16.86 15.17
N ASP A 89 -19.44 -16.48 15.85
CA ASP A 89 -19.46 -15.71 17.10
C ASP A 89 -19.36 -14.17 16.90
N GLU A 90 -19.36 -13.64 15.66
CA GLU A 90 -19.22 -12.21 15.25
C GLU A 90 -18.00 -11.43 15.79
N ASN A 91 -17.27 -12.01 16.73
CA ASN A 91 -16.15 -11.43 17.46
C ASN A 91 -14.80 -12.02 17.04
N LYS A 92 -14.79 -12.83 15.98
CA LYS A 92 -13.59 -13.46 15.44
C LYS A 92 -13.59 -13.39 13.92
N VAL A 93 -12.46 -12.97 13.35
CA VAL A 93 -12.20 -12.98 11.91
C VAL A 93 -11.09 -13.98 11.64
N GLN A 94 -11.34 -14.98 10.82
CA GLN A 94 -10.32 -15.90 10.33
C GLN A 94 -9.77 -15.39 9.00
N GLN A 95 -8.44 -15.25 8.94
CA GLN A 95 -7.74 -14.92 7.71
C GLN A 95 -7.11 -16.16 7.08
N THR A 96 -7.46 -16.41 5.82
CA THR A 96 -6.76 -17.37 4.96
C THR A 96 -6.33 -16.71 3.66
N HIS A 97 -5.26 -17.23 3.05
CA HIS A 97 -4.86 -16.85 1.71
C HIS A 97 -5.12 -18.01 0.76
N GLN A 98 -5.74 -17.76 -0.39
CA GLN A 98 -5.79 -18.72 -1.47
C GLN A 98 -4.87 -18.25 -2.58
N ILE A 99 -3.87 -19.06 -2.91
CA ILE A 99 -2.86 -18.71 -3.90
C ILE A 99 -3.00 -19.66 -5.09
N VAL A 100 -3.06 -19.13 -6.31
CA VAL A 100 -3.01 -19.95 -7.52
C VAL A 100 -1.58 -20.45 -7.70
N VAL A 101 -1.38 -21.77 -7.57
CA VAL A 101 -0.06 -22.42 -7.64
C VAL A 101 0.19 -23.10 -8.99
N GLY A 102 -0.88 -23.30 -9.76
CA GLY A 102 -0.83 -23.88 -11.11
C GLY A 102 -2.06 -23.50 -11.90
N ALA A 103 -1.92 -23.41 -13.22
CA ALA A 103 -3.03 -23.18 -14.13
C ALA A 103 -2.90 -24.14 -15.31
N THR A 104 -3.94 -24.94 -15.55
CA THR A 104 -4.11 -25.68 -16.80
C THR A 104 -5.08 -24.88 -17.65
N ARG A 105 -4.56 -24.15 -18.63
CA ARG A 105 -5.38 -23.47 -19.63
C ARG A 105 -5.64 -24.42 -20.79
N SER A 106 -6.89 -24.55 -21.19
CA SER A 106 -7.25 -25.38 -22.34
C SER A 106 -7.37 -24.51 -23.58
N ASP A 107 -6.74 -24.93 -24.68
CA ASP A 107 -6.84 -24.25 -25.97
C ASP A 107 -8.21 -24.45 -26.65
N CYS A 108 -9.13 -25.17 -26.02
CA CYS A 108 -10.47 -25.42 -26.52
C CYS A 108 -11.44 -24.39 -25.94
N ALA A 109 -12.17 -23.69 -26.82
CA ALA A 109 -13.15 -22.67 -26.45
C ALA A 109 -14.30 -23.15 -25.55
N THR A 110 -14.45 -24.46 -25.34
CA THR A 110 -15.50 -25.06 -24.49
C THR A 110 -14.95 -25.80 -23.28
N CYS A 111 -13.63 -25.96 -23.17
CA CYS A 111 -13.01 -26.61 -22.04
C CYS A 111 -12.86 -25.64 -20.87
N PHE A 112 -12.98 -26.16 -19.64
CA PHE A 112 -12.78 -25.37 -18.45
C PHE A 112 -11.29 -25.29 -18.11
N ASP A 113 -10.79 -24.07 -17.97
CA ASP A 113 -9.49 -23.83 -17.36
C ASP A 113 -9.53 -24.29 -15.90
N ARG A 114 -8.53 -25.07 -15.49
CA ARG A 114 -8.39 -25.52 -14.11
C ARG A 114 -7.29 -24.73 -13.43
N MET A 115 -7.67 -23.94 -12.43
CA MET A 115 -6.72 -23.32 -11.51
C MET A 115 -6.49 -24.25 -10.32
N GLU A 116 -5.24 -24.63 -10.09
CA GLU A 116 -4.83 -25.28 -8.86
C GLU A 116 -4.55 -24.21 -7.81
N THR A 117 -5.29 -24.25 -6.71
CA THR A 117 -5.16 -23.29 -5.61
C THR A 117 -4.67 -23.98 -4.35
N GLN A 118 -3.84 -23.27 -3.60
CA GLN A 118 -3.39 -23.66 -2.27
C GLN A 118 -3.93 -22.69 -1.23
N THR A 119 -4.61 -23.23 -0.22
CA THR A 119 -5.10 -22.45 0.94
C THR A 119 -4.06 -22.45 2.05
N ILE A 120 -3.74 -21.27 2.56
CA ILE A 120 -2.75 -21.04 3.62
C ILE A 120 -3.47 -20.38 4.79
N PRO A 121 -3.53 -21.00 5.98
CA PRO A 121 -4.02 -20.33 7.18
C PRO A 121 -3.03 -19.25 7.61
N VAL A 122 -3.51 -18.05 7.90
CA VAL A 122 -2.66 -16.91 8.26
C VAL A 122 -2.82 -16.53 9.73
N ALA A 123 -4.02 -16.14 10.13
CA ALA A 123 -4.26 -15.65 11.48
C ALA A 123 -5.73 -15.73 11.87
N GLN A 124 -6.00 -15.62 13.17
CA GLN A 124 -7.32 -15.37 13.72
C GLN A 124 -7.27 -14.10 14.55
N TYR A 125 -8.12 -13.15 14.18
CA TYR A 125 -8.21 -11.86 14.82
C TYR A 125 -9.43 -11.80 15.72
N THR A 126 -9.23 -11.25 16.89
CA THR A 126 -10.25 -10.85 17.84
C THR A 126 -10.03 -9.39 18.19
N ARG A 127 -11.03 -8.77 18.83
CA ARG A 127 -10.89 -7.43 19.40
C ARG A 127 -9.60 -7.27 20.22
N ASP A 128 -9.25 -8.28 21.02
CA ASP A 128 -8.17 -8.19 21.99
C ASP A 128 -6.77 -8.41 21.39
N ASN A 129 -6.68 -9.11 20.25
CA ASN A 129 -5.38 -9.48 19.66
C ASN A 129 -5.04 -8.73 18.36
N LEU A 130 -6.00 -8.03 17.75
CA LEU A 130 -5.80 -7.32 16.48
C LEU A 130 -4.63 -6.34 16.57
N MET A 131 -4.59 -5.56 17.66
CA MET A 131 -3.60 -4.51 17.86
C MET A 131 -2.17 -5.00 18.13
N VAL A 132 -1.93 -6.31 18.23
CA VAL A 132 -0.58 -6.86 18.42
C VAL A 132 0.31 -6.57 17.21
N ARG A 133 -0.27 -6.55 16.01
CA ARG A 133 0.46 -6.29 14.75
C ARG A 133 -0.20 -5.29 13.85
N HIS A 134 -1.47 -4.97 14.10
CA HIS A 134 -2.25 -4.11 13.24
C HIS A 134 -2.49 -2.76 13.92
N ARG A 135 -2.44 -1.70 13.12
CA ARG A 135 -2.99 -0.41 13.51
C ARG A 135 -3.84 0.12 12.38
N LEU A 136 -4.95 0.77 12.73
CA LEU A 136 -5.89 1.34 11.77
C LEU A 136 -6.07 2.82 12.05
N ALA A 137 -6.15 3.58 10.97
CA ALA A 137 -6.55 4.98 10.95
C ALA A 137 -7.47 5.19 9.74
N ALA A 138 -8.75 5.46 10.00
CA ALA A 138 -9.78 5.57 8.98
C ALA A 138 -9.79 4.39 7.99
N HIS A 139 -9.57 4.64 6.70
CA HIS A 139 -9.57 3.65 5.62
C HIS A 139 -8.23 2.92 5.45
N SER A 140 -7.26 3.25 6.31
CA SER A 140 -5.93 2.65 6.28
C SER A 140 -5.74 1.61 7.37
N GLN A 141 -4.90 0.64 7.04
CA GLN A 141 -4.35 -0.33 7.97
C GLN A 141 -2.85 -0.47 7.72
N ILE A 142 -2.09 -0.58 8.80
CA ILE A 142 -0.70 -1.03 8.77
C ILE A 142 -0.59 -2.38 9.46
N VAL A 143 0.26 -3.24 8.92
CA VAL A 143 0.71 -4.49 9.56
C VAL A 143 2.22 -4.41 9.76
N GLY A 144 2.66 -4.53 11.00
CA GLY A 144 4.05 -4.31 11.39
C GLY A 144 4.32 -2.86 11.86
N PRO A 145 5.59 -2.41 11.86
CA PRO A 145 6.79 -3.10 11.37
C PRO A 145 7.10 -4.40 12.13
N THR A 146 7.61 -5.43 11.47
CA THR A 146 7.93 -6.73 12.12
C THR A 146 9.11 -7.43 11.44
N LEU A 147 9.94 -8.11 12.23
CA LEU A 147 10.98 -8.99 11.69
C LEU A 147 10.41 -10.34 11.28
N THR A 148 10.64 -10.71 10.04
CA THR A 148 10.38 -12.06 9.53
C THR A 148 11.44 -13.03 10.02
N ARG A 149 11.16 -14.34 10.05
CA ARG A 149 12.19 -15.31 10.48
C ARG A 149 13.42 -15.37 9.55
N SER A 150 13.31 -14.87 8.32
CA SER A 150 14.47 -14.69 7.43
C SER A 150 15.33 -13.47 7.78
N GLY A 151 14.98 -12.72 8.83
CA GLY A 151 15.71 -11.51 9.25
C GLY A 151 15.38 -10.26 8.44
N LEU A 152 14.39 -10.31 7.54
CA LEU A 152 13.90 -9.13 6.82
C LEU A 152 12.92 -8.37 7.71
N LEU A 153 13.02 -7.04 7.70
CA LEU A 153 11.95 -6.17 8.18
C LEU A 153 10.81 -6.16 7.17
N ALA A 154 9.58 -6.30 7.65
CA ALA A 154 8.36 -6.21 6.87
C ALA A 154 7.46 -5.09 7.41
N THR A 155 7.03 -4.20 6.54
CA THR A 155 6.04 -3.14 6.84
C THR A 155 4.99 -3.15 5.74
N GLU A 156 3.74 -3.41 6.11
CA GLU A 156 2.63 -3.47 5.16
C GLU A 156 1.68 -2.29 5.35
N LEU A 157 1.37 -1.56 4.28
CA LEU A 157 0.35 -0.51 4.24
C LEU A 157 -0.82 -0.95 3.38
N ILE A 158 -2.03 -0.64 3.83
CA ILE A 158 -3.26 -1.02 3.15
C ILE A 158 -4.17 0.20 3.11
N LEU A 159 -4.71 0.52 1.94
CA LEU A 159 -5.80 1.47 1.75
C LEU A 159 -6.99 0.74 1.15
N SER A 160 -8.16 0.89 1.77
CA SER A 160 -9.43 0.34 1.30
C SER A 160 -10.36 1.47 0.86
N TYR A 161 -11.07 1.30 -0.25
CA TYR A 161 -12.08 2.24 -0.71
C TYR A 161 -13.14 1.51 -1.53
N GLU A 162 -14.41 1.66 -1.13
CA GLU A 162 -15.54 0.98 -1.76
C GLU A 162 -15.32 -0.55 -1.84
N ASP A 163 -15.31 -1.14 -3.04
CA ASP A 163 -15.12 -2.58 -3.24
C ASP A 163 -13.65 -2.96 -3.47
N ALA A 164 -12.72 -2.01 -3.40
CA ALA A 164 -11.35 -2.16 -3.83
C ALA A 164 -10.35 -1.80 -2.72
N ARG A 165 -9.17 -2.40 -2.75
CA ARG A 165 -8.08 -2.03 -1.85
C ARG A 165 -6.71 -2.21 -2.50
N VAL A 166 -5.77 -1.39 -2.07
CA VAL A 166 -4.35 -1.49 -2.43
C VAL A 166 -3.59 -1.89 -1.18
N ARG A 167 -2.74 -2.92 -1.29
CA ARG A 167 -1.82 -3.33 -0.23
C ARG A 167 -0.39 -3.22 -0.75
N VAL A 168 0.50 -2.74 0.09
CA VAL A 168 1.92 -2.58 -0.21
C VAL A 168 2.72 -3.15 0.93
N LEU A 169 3.54 -4.15 0.66
CA LEU A 169 4.48 -4.73 1.61
C LEU A 169 5.90 -4.34 1.24
N PHE A 170 6.53 -3.53 2.08
CA PHE A 170 7.95 -3.21 1.99
C PHE A 170 8.75 -4.25 2.75
N GLN A 171 9.84 -4.74 2.13
CA GLN A 171 10.78 -5.62 2.79
C GLN A 171 12.20 -5.05 2.75
N HIS A 172 12.77 -4.79 3.92
CA HIS A 172 14.13 -4.27 4.08
C HIS A 172 15.05 -5.36 4.64
N ALA A 173 16.24 -5.49 4.07
CA ALA A 173 17.26 -6.47 4.44
C ALA A 173 18.44 -5.80 5.15
N PRO A 174 19.09 -6.47 6.12
CA PRO A 174 20.27 -5.95 6.77
C PRO A 174 21.39 -5.67 5.78
N VAL A 175 22.04 -4.51 5.93
CA VAL A 175 23.20 -4.10 5.15
C VAL A 175 24.28 -3.53 6.06
N TRP A 176 25.52 -3.68 5.60
CA TRP A 176 26.71 -3.14 6.24
C TRP A 176 27.33 -2.08 5.34
N GLU A 177 28.10 -1.17 5.95
CA GLU A 177 28.87 -0.21 5.18
C GLU A 177 29.88 -0.91 4.27
N ARG A 178 30.34 -0.17 3.26
CA ARG A 178 31.38 -0.66 2.36
C ARG A 178 32.62 -1.03 3.19
N ASP A 179 33.21 -2.18 2.85
CA ASP A 179 34.43 -2.72 3.49
C ASP A 179 34.24 -3.25 4.92
N ILE A 180 32.99 -3.41 5.38
CA ILE A 180 32.65 -4.13 6.61
C ILE A 180 32.11 -5.53 6.27
N GLU A 181 32.69 -6.55 6.89
CA GLU A 181 32.26 -7.94 6.67
C GLU A 181 30.93 -8.23 7.39
N PRO A 182 29.92 -8.81 6.71
CA PRO A 182 28.69 -9.22 7.37
C PRO A 182 28.95 -10.11 8.59
N GLY A 183 28.45 -9.69 9.75
CA GLY A 183 28.63 -10.40 11.02
C GLY A 183 29.82 -9.95 11.87
N SER A 184 30.72 -9.09 11.36
CA SER A 184 31.77 -8.48 12.19
C SER A 184 31.22 -7.48 13.20
N CYS A 185 30.07 -6.87 12.88
CA CYS A 185 29.31 -5.99 13.75
C CYS A 185 27.82 -6.10 13.41
N PRO A 186 26.94 -5.54 14.26
CA PRO A 186 25.53 -5.38 13.91
C PRO A 186 25.35 -4.60 12.60
N PRO A 187 24.26 -4.83 11.84
CA PRO A 187 24.01 -4.09 10.60
C PRO A 187 23.85 -2.59 10.86
N GLN A 188 24.46 -1.76 10.02
CA GLN A 188 24.35 -0.29 10.09
C GLN A 188 23.10 0.26 9.39
N GLY A 189 22.40 -0.57 8.62
CA GLY A 189 21.16 -0.16 7.98
C GLY A 189 20.31 -1.32 7.50
N LEU A 190 19.09 -1.01 7.08
CA LEU A 190 18.18 -1.94 6.42
C LEU A 190 17.84 -1.39 5.03
N LYS A 191 18.35 -2.02 3.97
CA LYS A 191 18.12 -1.60 2.58
C LYS A 191 16.86 -2.24 2.01
N LEU A 192 16.06 -1.49 1.27
CA LEU A 192 14.90 -2.03 0.54
C LEU A 192 15.38 -3.16 -0.39
N ALA A 193 14.87 -4.36 -0.16
CA ALA A 193 15.17 -5.55 -0.95
C ALA A 193 14.11 -5.79 -2.01
N ARG A 194 12.83 -5.65 -1.64
CA ARG A 194 11.67 -5.85 -2.52
C ARG A 194 10.43 -5.15 -1.98
N CYS A 195 9.50 -4.89 -2.89
CA CYS A 195 8.18 -4.34 -2.60
C CYS A 195 7.13 -5.22 -3.26
N LEU A 196 6.15 -5.70 -2.50
CA LEU A 196 4.99 -6.41 -3.07
C LEU A 196 3.80 -5.47 -3.07
N ILE A 197 3.16 -5.31 -4.22
CA ILE A 197 1.97 -4.49 -4.38
C ILE A 197 0.84 -5.38 -4.84
N SER A 198 -0.26 -5.32 -4.11
CA SER A 198 -1.47 -6.08 -4.38
C SER A 198 -2.63 -5.13 -4.67
N ARG A 199 -3.30 -5.38 -5.79
CA ARG A 199 -4.52 -4.69 -6.22
C ARG A 199 -5.67 -5.68 -6.08
N GLU A 200 -6.54 -5.46 -5.11
CA GLU A 200 -7.55 -6.42 -4.71
C GLU A 200 -8.94 -5.81 -4.76
N ALA A 201 -9.94 -6.64 -5.07
CA ALA A 201 -11.34 -6.24 -5.04
C ALA A 201 -12.24 -7.33 -4.46
N LEU A 202 -13.36 -6.93 -3.88
CA LEU A 202 -14.46 -7.79 -3.42
C LEU A 202 -15.32 -8.23 -4.61
N ARG A 203 -14.68 -8.90 -5.58
CA ARG A 203 -15.29 -9.32 -6.85
C ARG A 203 -15.15 -10.82 -7.06
N ASN A 204 -15.95 -11.36 -7.97
CA ASN A 204 -15.89 -12.79 -8.30
C ASN A 204 -14.55 -13.17 -8.96
N VAL A 205 -13.98 -12.27 -9.74
CA VAL A 205 -12.70 -12.44 -10.44
C VAL A 205 -11.70 -11.36 -9.99
N PRO A 206 -10.39 -11.67 -9.96
CA PRO A 206 -9.36 -10.68 -9.71
C PRO A 206 -9.41 -9.54 -10.74
N PRO A 207 -9.16 -8.28 -10.35
CA PRO A 207 -9.01 -7.18 -11.29
C PRO A 207 -7.78 -7.39 -12.19
N THR A 208 -8.03 -7.39 -13.49
CA THR A 208 -7.06 -7.46 -14.60
C THR A 208 -7.41 -6.36 -15.61
N ALA A 209 -6.48 -6.04 -16.52
CA ALA A 209 -6.73 -5.07 -17.59
C ALA A 209 -7.94 -5.47 -18.46
N GLU A 210 -8.12 -6.77 -18.70
CA GLU A 210 -9.20 -7.32 -19.51
C GLU A 210 -10.56 -7.31 -18.79
N THR A 211 -10.56 -7.51 -17.47
CA THR A 211 -11.81 -7.55 -16.68
C THR A 211 -12.34 -6.16 -16.30
N GLU A 212 -11.52 -5.12 -16.41
CA GLU A 212 -11.85 -3.76 -15.96
C GLU A 212 -12.28 -2.82 -17.10
N THR A 213 -12.87 -3.37 -18.17
CA THR A 213 -13.17 -2.62 -19.40
C THR A 213 -14.41 -1.71 -19.29
N GLU A 214 -15.48 -2.10 -18.60
CA GLU A 214 -16.70 -1.27 -18.45
C GLU A 214 -17.44 -1.60 -17.14
N THR A 215 -17.52 -0.67 -16.16
CA THR A 215 -18.48 -0.64 -15.03
C THR A 215 -18.21 0.55 -14.07
N ASP A 216 -19.19 0.91 -13.23
CA ASP A 216 -19.14 1.90 -12.13
C ASP A 216 -18.14 1.59 -10.98
N ASN A 217 -17.35 0.52 -11.08
CA ASN A 217 -16.45 0.08 -10.02
C ASN A 217 -15.07 0.74 -10.12
N ILE A 218 -14.30 0.71 -9.04
CA ILE A 218 -12.92 1.20 -9.01
C ILE A 218 -12.03 0.43 -9.99
N ARG A 219 -11.25 1.13 -10.83
CA ARG A 219 -10.38 0.52 -11.86
C ARG A 219 -8.90 0.71 -11.55
N PHE A 220 -8.19 -0.40 -11.48
CA PHE A 220 -6.76 -0.50 -11.24
C PHE A 220 -5.89 -0.42 -12.50
N TYR A 221 -6.44 -0.67 -13.69
CA TYR A 221 -5.68 -0.63 -14.95
C TYR A 221 -6.00 0.57 -15.83
N ARG A 222 -6.69 1.59 -15.30
CA ARG A 222 -6.92 2.86 -15.99
C ARG A 222 -5.63 3.67 -16.11
N PRO A 223 -5.41 4.39 -17.23
CA PRO A 223 -4.32 5.36 -17.32
C PRO A 223 -4.58 6.51 -16.33
N VAL A 224 -3.54 6.92 -15.60
CA VAL A 224 -3.60 8.08 -14.71
C VAL A 224 -2.49 9.05 -15.10
N PRO A 225 -2.83 10.20 -15.69
CA PRO A 225 -1.84 11.18 -16.10
C PRO A 225 -1.06 11.75 -14.90
N PRO A 226 0.22 12.13 -15.07
CA PRO A 226 1.03 12.69 -13.98
C PRO A 226 0.41 13.92 -13.29
N TYR A 227 -0.30 14.77 -14.04
CA TYR A 227 -0.94 15.97 -13.51
C TYR A 227 -2.19 15.69 -12.66
N ALA A 228 -2.79 14.51 -12.75
CA ALA A 228 -3.93 14.15 -11.90
C ALA A 228 -3.57 14.09 -10.39
N TRP A 229 -2.28 14.02 -10.08
CA TRP A 229 -1.77 14.02 -8.71
C TRP A 229 -1.60 15.43 -8.13
N HIS A 230 -1.41 16.42 -8.99
CA HIS A 230 -1.05 17.80 -8.64
C HIS A 230 -2.28 18.71 -8.70
N LYS A 231 -3.10 18.64 -7.65
CA LYS A 231 -4.39 19.33 -7.58
C LYS A 231 -4.54 19.98 -6.22
N GLN A 232 -5.48 20.91 -6.09
CA GLN A 232 -5.89 21.39 -4.77
C GLN A 232 -6.77 20.32 -4.13
N TRP A 233 -6.34 19.85 -2.96
CA TRP A 233 -6.99 18.76 -2.24
C TRP A 233 -7.54 19.26 -0.91
N GLN A 234 -8.78 18.90 -0.58
CA GLN A 234 -9.38 19.12 0.74
C GLN A 234 -9.88 17.79 1.30
N GLY A 235 -10.13 17.69 2.60
CA GLY A 235 -10.81 16.50 3.13
C GLY A 235 -10.56 16.29 4.61
N THR A 236 -10.31 15.04 4.99
CA THR A 236 -10.10 14.67 6.40
C THR A 236 -8.78 13.94 6.58
N SER A 237 -8.14 14.17 7.71
CA SER A 237 -6.94 13.47 8.16
C SER A 237 -7.21 12.81 9.49
N TRP A 238 -6.69 11.60 9.64
CA TRP A 238 -6.66 10.84 10.87
C TRP A 238 -5.24 10.41 11.15
N THR A 239 -4.74 10.65 12.35
CA THR A 239 -3.41 10.23 12.76
C THR A 239 -3.44 9.47 14.07
N TRP A 240 -2.44 8.63 14.27
CA TRP A 240 -2.09 8.02 15.52
C TRP A 240 -0.60 8.20 15.79
N GLY A 241 -0.25 8.44 17.05
CA GLY A 241 1.12 8.31 17.53
C GLY A 241 1.16 7.85 18.99
N PRO A 242 2.23 7.14 19.43
CA PRO A 242 2.31 6.53 20.76
C PRO A 242 2.07 7.50 21.92
N GLN A 243 2.52 8.76 21.79
CA GLN A 243 2.39 9.77 22.83
C GLN A 243 1.06 10.54 22.76
N ASN A 244 0.52 10.68 21.56
CA ASN A 244 -0.54 11.63 21.24
C ASN A 244 -1.91 10.98 21.03
N GLY A 245 -1.97 9.64 20.98
CA GLY A 245 -3.18 8.87 20.72
C GLY A 245 -3.72 9.09 19.31
N ASN A 246 -5.00 8.77 19.12
CA ASN A 246 -5.71 9.02 17.87
C ASN A 246 -6.15 10.49 17.80
N ARG A 247 -6.00 11.14 16.64
CA ARG A 247 -6.50 12.50 16.38
C ARG A 247 -7.06 12.58 14.96
N GLY A 248 -8.08 13.40 14.77
CA GLY A 248 -8.65 13.68 13.45
C GLY A 248 -8.93 15.16 13.26
N TRP A 249 -8.78 15.66 12.03
CA TRP A 249 -9.10 17.04 11.67
C TRP A 249 -9.51 17.15 10.20
N THR A 250 -10.18 18.25 9.86
CA THR A 250 -10.50 18.63 8.49
C THR A 250 -9.32 19.40 7.88
N ILE A 251 -9.03 19.13 6.61
CA ILE A 251 -8.07 19.85 5.79
C ILE A 251 -8.88 20.68 4.79
N ASP A 252 -8.82 22.00 4.91
CA ASP A 252 -9.49 22.89 3.96
C ASP A 252 -8.74 22.96 2.63
N GLU A 253 -7.40 23.01 2.69
CA GLU A 253 -6.52 22.89 1.55
C GLU A 253 -5.23 22.18 1.99
N LEU A 254 -4.79 21.19 1.22
CA LEU A 254 -3.61 20.42 1.51
C LEU A 254 -2.35 21.29 1.30
N PRO A 255 -1.51 21.48 2.33
CA PRO A 255 -0.29 22.27 2.19
C PRO A 255 0.68 21.63 1.19
N GLU A 256 1.41 22.46 0.44
CA GLU A 256 2.41 22.01 -0.56
C GLU A 256 3.47 21.07 0.06
N GLY A 257 3.94 21.36 1.28
CA GLY A 257 4.91 20.51 1.99
C GLY A 257 4.37 19.12 2.36
N ASP A 258 3.04 18.97 2.42
CA ASP A 258 2.35 17.71 2.68
C ASP A 258 1.94 17.00 1.38
N ASP A 259 2.11 17.60 0.19
CA ASP A 259 1.85 17.02 -1.13
C ASP A 259 3.03 16.17 -1.62
N TRP A 260 3.38 15.14 -0.84
CA TRP A 260 4.44 14.22 -1.20
C TRP A 260 4.07 13.24 -2.33
N HIS A 261 2.78 13.12 -2.68
CA HIS A 261 2.33 12.26 -3.80
C HIS A 261 2.48 12.96 -5.15
N GLY A 262 2.56 14.28 -5.18
CA GLY A 262 3.02 15.04 -6.33
C GLY A 262 4.52 14.89 -6.59
N SER A 263 5.35 14.77 -5.55
CA SER A 263 6.82 14.75 -5.71
C SER A 263 7.42 13.33 -5.73
N ALA A 264 8.54 13.15 -6.44
CA ALA A 264 9.31 11.90 -6.48
C ALA A 264 10.78 12.18 -6.14
N PRO A 265 11.10 12.40 -4.85
CA PRO A 265 12.44 12.79 -4.44
C PRO A 265 13.43 11.62 -4.64
N VAL A 266 14.65 11.96 -5.08
CA VAL A 266 15.66 10.99 -5.59
C VAL A 266 16.22 10.08 -4.49
N ASP A 267 16.29 10.60 -3.27
CA ASP A 267 16.76 9.90 -2.07
C ASP A 267 15.83 8.76 -1.62
N ARG A 268 14.58 8.79 -2.06
CA ARG A 268 13.59 7.75 -1.77
C ARG A 268 13.44 6.75 -2.91
N TRP A 269 12.95 5.57 -2.56
CA TRP A 269 12.42 4.64 -3.55
C TRP A 269 10.98 5.02 -3.81
N ASN A 270 10.63 5.24 -5.07
CA ASN A 270 9.30 5.67 -5.49
C ASN A 270 8.84 4.83 -6.67
N LEU A 271 7.55 4.48 -6.71
CA LEU A 271 6.96 3.75 -7.82
C LEU A 271 5.57 4.34 -8.13
N ARG A 272 5.37 4.76 -9.37
CA ARG A 272 4.06 5.17 -9.91
C ARG A 272 3.53 4.05 -10.79
N LEU A 273 2.29 3.65 -10.55
CA LEU A 273 1.66 2.52 -11.23
C LEU A 273 0.31 2.93 -11.84
N PRO A 274 -0.17 2.16 -12.85
CA PRO A 274 -1.54 2.28 -13.33
C PRO A 274 -2.58 2.20 -12.21
N GLY A 275 -3.77 2.75 -12.47
CA GLY A 275 -4.82 2.82 -11.45
C GLY A 275 -4.60 3.89 -10.39
N GLY A 276 -3.63 4.78 -10.62
CA GLY A 276 -3.39 5.91 -9.74
C GLY A 276 -2.78 5.48 -8.42
N VAL A 277 -1.84 4.54 -8.43
CA VAL A 277 -1.13 4.09 -7.23
C VAL A 277 0.27 4.71 -7.20
N PHE A 278 0.61 5.33 -6.08
CA PHE A 278 1.93 5.88 -5.82
C PHE A 278 2.47 5.32 -4.51
N VAL A 279 3.68 4.79 -4.55
CA VAL A 279 4.33 4.16 -3.42
C VAL A 279 5.67 4.83 -3.18
N GLN A 280 5.99 5.08 -1.91
CA GLN A 280 7.26 5.66 -1.52
C GLN A 280 7.78 5.05 -0.21
N CYS A 281 9.08 4.78 -0.11
CA CYS A 281 9.73 4.43 1.14
C CYS A 281 11.22 4.79 1.12
N PRO A 282 11.90 4.78 2.28
CA PRO A 282 13.35 4.95 2.33
C PRO A 282 14.06 3.80 1.63
N ARG A 283 15.11 4.11 0.86
CA ARG A 283 15.99 3.11 0.25
C ARG A 283 16.79 2.35 1.31
N ILE A 284 17.18 3.03 2.37
CA ILE A 284 17.90 2.51 3.52
C ILE A 284 17.24 3.11 4.77
N LEU A 285 16.94 2.27 5.76
CA LEU A 285 16.54 2.69 7.10
C LEU A 285 17.75 2.60 8.03
N THR A 286 17.96 3.61 8.85
CA THR A 286 19.03 3.66 9.86
C THR A 286 18.43 3.92 11.24
N ASP A 287 19.26 3.95 12.27
CA ASP A 287 18.89 4.30 13.64
C ASP A 287 18.68 5.82 13.85
N ALA A 288 19.21 6.64 12.95
CA ALA A 288 19.27 8.09 13.07
C ALA A 288 17.93 8.81 12.80
N GLU A 289 17.05 8.23 11.98
CA GLU A 289 15.82 8.88 11.54
C GLU A 289 14.62 7.95 11.48
N VAL A 290 13.43 8.55 11.56
CA VAL A 290 12.16 7.84 11.33
C VAL A 290 11.99 7.60 9.84
N GLY A 291 11.93 6.34 9.44
CA GLY A 291 11.64 5.96 8.07
C GLY A 291 10.16 6.11 7.73
N LEU A 292 9.86 6.91 6.70
CA LEU A 292 8.47 7.14 6.27
C LEU A 292 8.10 6.23 5.09
N CYS A 293 7.27 5.22 5.36
CA CYS A 293 6.64 4.39 4.33
C CYS A 293 5.30 5.00 3.94
N ARG A 294 5.03 5.10 2.64
CA ARG A 294 3.91 5.87 2.09
C ARG A 294 3.23 5.12 0.95
N LEU A 295 1.91 5.22 0.93
CA LEU A 295 1.05 4.76 -0.16
C LEU A 295 -0.01 5.83 -0.40
N ALA A 296 -0.11 6.31 -1.63
CA ALA A 296 -1.18 7.17 -2.11
C ALA A 296 -1.93 6.48 -3.25
N TRP A 297 -3.25 6.69 -3.30
CA TRP A 297 -4.11 6.06 -4.27
C TRP A 297 -5.23 7.00 -4.74
N LEU A 298 -5.20 7.35 -6.02
CA LEU A 298 -6.31 7.99 -6.73
C LEU A 298 -7.37 6.96 -7.08
N ALA A 299 -8.17 6.57 -6.09
CA ALA A 299 -9.24 5.59 -6.25
C ALA A 299 -10.23 6.02 -7.34
N LYS A 300 -10.54 7.32 -7.38
CA LYS A 300 -11.27 8.00 -8.47
C LYS A 300 -10.45 9.22 -8.89
N ASP A 301 -10.77 9.81 -10.04
CA ASP A 301 -10.05 11.00 -10.54
C ASP A 301 -10.08 12.18 -9.55
N GLU A 302 -11.17 12.30 -8.81
CA GLU A 302 -11.40 13.37 -7.84
C GLU A 302 -11.28 12.88 -6.39
N THR A 303 -10.77 11.67 -6.14
CA THR A 303 -10.68 11.08 -4.79
C THR A 303 -9.32 10.44 -4.53
N LEU A 304 -8.58 11.04 -3.61
CA LEU A 304 -7.24 10.64 -3.21
C LEU A 304 -7.24 10.11 -1.78
N LEU A 305 -6.80 8.87 -1.60
CA LEU A 305 -6.52 8.29 -0.30
C LEU A 305 -5.01 8.25 -0.09
N ARG A 306 -4.57 8.49 1.13
CA ARG A 306 -3.15 8.42 1.49
C ARG A 306 -2.97 7.74 2.82
N VAL A 307 -1.90 6.97 2.95
CA VAL A 307 -1.40 6.47 4.22
C VAL A 307 0.09 6.71 4.31
N GLU A 308 0.53 7.20 5.47
CA GLU A 308 1.92 7.38 5.85
C GLU A 308 2.17 6.70 7.19
N ALA A 309 3.22 5.90 7.28
CA ALA A 309 3.66 5.27 8.50
C ALA A 309 5.12 5.64 8.81
N GLY A 310 5.35 6.13 10.03
CA GLY A 310 6.68 6.32 10.58
C GLY A 310 7.18 5.06 11.26
N VAL A 311 8.35 4.59 10.87
CA VAL A 311 8.96 3.35 11.35
C VAL A 311 10.34 3.66 11.92
N THR A 312 10.60 3.21 13.13
CA THR A 312 11.95 3.20 13.73
C THR A 312 12.52 1.80 13.75
N VAL A 313 13.83 1.71 13.51
CA VAL A 313 14.59 0.47 13.46
C VAL A 313 15.96 0.67 14.08
N LEU A 314 16.66 -0.43 14.34
CA LEU A 314 18.07 -0.44 14.77
C LEU A 314 18.35 0.46 15.98
N GLN A 315 17.36 0.70 16.84
CA GLN A 315 17.55 1.53 18.03
C GLN A 315 18.42 0.76 19.02
N PRO A 316 19.65 1.22 19.32
CA PRO A 316 20.61 0.42 20.06
C PRO A 316 20.20 0.29 21.54
N ILE A 317 20.28 -0.92 22.06
CA ILE A 317 20.24 -1.19 23.50
C ILE A 317 21.68 -1.15 23.99
N VAL A 318 22.02 -0.12 24.76
CA VAL A 318 23.37 0.08 25.29
C VAL A 318 23.43 -0.37 26.74
N GLN A 319 24.34 -1.28 27.05
CA GLN A 319 24.66 -1.72 28.41
C GLN A 319 26.18 -1.67 28.58
N ASP A 320 26.65 -1.03 29.66
CA ASP A 320 28.09 -0.88 29.96
C ASP A 320 28.91 -0.32 28.77
N GLU A 321 28.37 0.70 28.10
CA GLU A 321 28.95 1.34 26.91
C GLU A 321 29.07 0.44 25.66
N GLN A 322 28.48 -0.76 25.69
CA GLN A 322 28.45 -1.69 24.56
C GLN A 322 27.02 -1.87 24.03
N ILE A 323 26.88 -1.96 22.71
CA ILE A 323 25.60 -2.33 22.09
C ILE A 323 25.39 -3.83 22.30
N VAL A 324 24.39 -4.18 23.10
CA VAL A 324 24.03 -5.59 23.39
C VAL A 324 22.89 -6.10 22.50
N GLY A 325 22.23 -5.20 21.77
CA GLY A 325 21.17 -5.54 20.83
C GLY A 325 20.48 -4.31 20.29
N PHE A 326 19.33 -4.54 19.66
CA PHE A 326 18.44 -3.50 19.18
C PHE A 326 17.05 -3.68 19.76
N GLU A 327 16.37 -2.55 20.02
CA GLU A 327 14.94 -2.58 20.29
C GLU A 327 14.20 -3.16 19.07
N PRO A 328 13.07 -3.85 19.28
CA PRO A 328 12.20 -4.27 18.20
C PRO A 328 11.82 -3.07 17.30
N PRO A 329 11.69 -3.26 15.98
CA PRO A 329 11.14 -2.25 15.09
C PRO A 329 9.79 -1.76 15.61
N ALA A 330 9.56 -0.46 15.57
CA ALA A 330 8.37 0.14 16.15
C ALA A 330 7.69 1.13 15.20
N LEU A 331 6.37 1.18 15.28
CA LEU A 331 5.54 2.18 14.62
C LEU A 331 5.54 3.46 15.47
N THR A 332 6.02 4.57 14.91
CA THR A 332 6.06 5.86 15.59
C THR A 332 4.89 6.77 15.22
N SER A 333 4.32 6.56 14.04
CA SER A 333 3.14 7.30 13.58
C SER A 333 2.40 6.53 12.49
N LEU A 334 1.11 6.77 12.40
CA LEU A 334 0.26 6.36 11.28
C LEU A 334 -0.65 7.53 10.93
N ARG A 335 -0.66 7.98 9.69
CA ARG A 335 -1.58 9.00 9.18
C ARG A 335 -2.34 8.45 7.99
N CYS A 336 -3.64 8.71 7.94
CA CYS A 336 -4.51 8.43 6.83
C CYS A 336 -5.23 9.71 6.42
N ASP A 337 -5.15 10.07 5.15
CA ASP A 337 -5.93 11.16 4.58
C ASP A 337 -6.95 10.63 3.58
N ILE A 338 -8.14 11.23 3.59
CA ILE A 338 -9.18 11.00 2.60
C ILE A 338 -9.50 12.37 2.00
N LEU A 339 -9.09 12.56 0.76
CA LEU A 339 -9.07 13.85 0.10
C LEU A 339 -9.94 13.83 -1.15
N GLN A 340 -10.57 14.97 -1.41
CA GLN A 340 -11.32 15.27 -2.61
C GLN A 340 -10.67 16.45 -3.32
N LYS A 341 -10.66 16.40 -4.65
CA LYS A 341 -10.20 17.52 -5.45
C LYS A 341 -11.18 18.68 -5.35
N VAL A 342 -10.66 19.89 -5.19
CA VAL A 342 -11.45 21.14 -5.15
C VAL A 342 -11.05 22.14 -6.22
N GLY A 343 -9.90 21.94 -6.85
CA GLY A 343 -9.38 22.84 -7.84
C GLY A 343 -8.10 22.34 -8.47
N ASP A 344 -7.65 23.06 -9.48
CA ASP A 344 -6.32 22.89 -10.07
C ASP A 344 -5.34 23.84 -9.38
N LEU A 345 -4.05 23.47 -9.32
CA LEU A 345 -3.04 24.37 -8.77
C LEU A 345 -2.87 25.62 -9.64
N GLU A 346 -2.58 26.76 -9.02
CA GLU A 346 -2.31 28.01 -9.74
C GLU A 346 -1.06 27.84 -10.65
N GLY A 347 -1.19 28.16 -11.94
CA GLY A 347 -0.10 28.06 -12.91
C GLY A 347 -0.10 26.81 -13.79
N GLU A 348 -1.13 25.95 -13.72
CA GLU A 348 -1.28 24.87 -14.72
C GLU A 348 -1.36 25.44 -16.15
N PRO A 349 -0.57 24.92 -17.11
CA PRO A 349 -0.56 25.44 -18.47
C PRO A 349 -1.92 25.24 -19.17
N MET A 350 -2.38 26.27 -19.89
CA MET A 350 -3.75 26.38 -20.43
C MET A 350 -4.25 25.18 -21.25
N PHE A 351 -3.37 24.44 -21.94
CA PHE A 351 -3.75 23.25 -22.70
C PHE A 351 -4.32 22.11 -21.83
N LEU A 352 -4.07 22.14 -20.52
CA LEU A 352 -4.66 21.19 -19.56
C LEU A 352 -6.12 21.53 -19.21
N ARG A 353 -6.49 22.83 -19.23
CA ARG A 353 -7.86 23.29 -18.93
C ARG A 353 -8.84 22.93 -20.05
N GLU A 354 -8.37 22.97 -21.31
CA GLU A 354 -9.20 22.65 -22.48
C GLU A 354 -9.51 21.15 -22.60
N ASN A 355 -8.60 20.27 -22.19
CA ASN A 355 -8.83 18.82 -22.24
C ASN A 355 -9.81 18.32 -21.17
N ALA A 356 -9.85 18.96 -19.99
CA ALA A 356 -10.82 18.63 -18.94
C ALA A 356 -12.25 19.11 -19.28
N ALA A 357 -12.37 20.21 -20.03
CA ALA A 357 -13.68 20.69 -20.51
C ALA A 357 -14.27 19.82 -21.64
N ASN A 358 -13.43 19.10 -22.38
CA ASN A 358 -13.85 18.27 -23.52
C ASN A 358 -14.18 16.81 -23.15
N SER A 359 -13.95 16.37 -21.91
CA SER A 359 -14.29 15.00 -21.46
C SER A 359 -15.76 14.82 -21.02
N ASP A 360 -16.52 15.90 -20.89
CA ASP A 360 -17.96 15.87 -20.56
C ASP A 360 -18.90 15.84 -21.79
N GLY A 361 -18.36 15.62 -22.99
CA GLY A 361 -19.19 15.55 -24.19
C GLY A 361 -18.44 14.96 -25.38
N VAL A 362 -18.68 13.67 -25.63
CA VAL A 362 -18.28 13.02 -26.88
C VAL A 362 -18.80 13.82 -28.08
N ILE A 363 -17.90 14.30 -28.92
CA ILE A 363 -18.11 14.31 -30.37
C ILE A 363 -16.95 13.54 -30.98
N ALA A 364 -17.15 12.23 -31.14
CA ALA A 364 -16.44 11.49 -32.18
C ALA A 364 -16.70 12.22 -33.51
N PRO A 365 -15.71 12.41 -34.39
CA PRO A 365 -15.98 12.95 -35.71
C PRO A 365 -17.02 12.06 -36.38
N THR A 366 -18.15 12.66 -36.77
CA THR A 366 -19.16 11.99 -37.58
C THR A 366 -18.49 11.46 -38.86
N PRO A 367 -18.85 10.27 -39.35
CA PRO A 367 -18.16 9.63 -40.48
C PRO A 367 -18.24 10.42 -41.81
N GLU A 368 -18.98 11.53 -41.86
CA GLU A 368 -19.19 12.33 -43.06
C GLU A 368 -18.09 13.36 -43.31
N SER A 369 -17.27 13.76 -42.33
CA SER A 369 -16.18 14.73 -42.56
C SER A 369 -14.81 14.09 -42.83
N ALA A 370 -14.63 12.79 -42.56
CA ALA A 370 -13.38 12.07 -42.84
C ALA A 370 -13.27 11.53 -44.28
N ALA A 371 -14.36 11.57 -45.05
CA ALA A 371 -14.39 11.05 -46.42
C ALA A 371 -13.86 12.06 -47.46
N GLU A 372 -13.99 13.37 -47.20
CA GLU A 372 -13.56 14.40 -48.16
C GLU A 372 -12.05 14.69 -48.08
N GLU A 373 -11.44 14.68 -46.89
CA GLU A 373 -9.99 14.94 -46.75
C GLU A 373 -9.10 13.76 -47.21
N SER A 374 -9.60 12.52 -47.14
CA SER A 374 -8.88 11.31 -47.58
C SER A 374 -8.82 11.19 -49.12
N SER A 375 -9.86 11.68 -49.81
CA SER A 375 -9.95 11.66 -51.27
C SER A 375 -8.88 12.54 -51.93
N ASP A 376 -8.66 13.75 -51.42
CA ASP A 376 -7.71 14.70 -51.99
C ASP A 376 -6.25 14.32 -51.70
N ALA A 377 -5.98 13.72 -50.52
CA ALA A 377 -4.67 13.18 -50.19
C ALA A 377 -4.29 11.97 -51.08
N LEU A 378 -5.23 11.08 -51.38
CA LEU A 378 -5.00 9.93 -52.27
C LEU A 378 -4.86 10.34 -53.74
N LYS A 379 -5.53 11.42 -54.17
CA LYS A 379 -5.41 11.97 -55.53
C LYS A 379 -4.05 12.63 -55.75
N ALA A 380 -3.55 13.38 -54.77
CA ALA A 380 -2.20 13.97 -54.81
C ALA A 380 -1.08 12.92 -54.88
N ILE A 381 -1.24 11.77 -54.19
CA ILE A 381 -0.28 10.66 -54.24
C ILE A 381 -0.32 9.95 -55.61
N ARG A 382 -1.50 9.80 -56.21
CA ARG A 382 -1.67 9.17 -57.54
C ARG A 382 -1.06 10.02 -58.67
N ASP A 383 -1.23 11.33 -58.60
CA ASP A 383 -0.71 12.27 -59.59
C ASP A 383 0.83 12.42 -59.46
N ALA A 384 1.40 12.23 -58.26
CA ALA A 384 2.84 12.19 -58.03
C ALA A 384 3.54 10.90 -58.52
N MET A 385 2.78 9.81 -58.73
CA MET A 385 3.31 8.52 -59.19
C MET A 385 3.13 8.27 -60.69
N SER A 386 2.61 9.25 -61.44
CA SER A 386 2.34 9.12 -62.89
C SER A 386 3.16 10.07 -63.77
N LEU A 387 4.32 10.54 -63.26
CA LEU A 387 5.37 11.21 -64.04
C LEU A 387 6.65 10.37 -64.12
#